data_AF-A0AAW6GI23-F1
#
_entry.id   AF-A0AAW6GI23-F1
#
_cell.length_a   1.000
_cell.length_b   1.000
_cell.length_c   1.000
_cell.angle_alpha   90.00
_cell.angle_beta   90.00
_cell.angle_gamma   90.00
#
_symmetry.space_group_name_H-M   'P 1'
#
loop_
_entity.id
_entity.type
_entity.pdbx_description
1 polymer ?
#
loop_
_entity_poly.entity_id
_entity_poly.type
_entity_poly.pdbx_seq_one_letter_code
_entity_poly.pdbx_strand_id
1 'polypeptide(L)'
;MQTTAPKAGNAPDLLQGILSVQVKNEDKITEQDRVYCQTQQNLLYKTLDRIDRWYAVFKEEAEQYQAERKFHYEENGKFSMRDFYTYHNDREDYSHNEFKPFDLINDLVDKNRNANANFANRIISYFNKTYNVSVPEYKIDEKTLPMGFRPVYDTYVDIVIEHLGGKSFRETAVEELLARLGKVVRPAYWSKVKTELKKDKIIFPEIIRFDDFSMQYNQRNRISYNYGGELETLCAGIAYGADDILNGNSKMIIRFDDNDISVTDWYDLTTTNAEQIRFYKNGRIDVRFKDSAAAESCFKRLRLDEITLREN
;
A
#
# COMPACT_ATOMS: atom_id res chain seq x y z
N MET A 1 -42.25 16.39 -63.79
CA MET A 1 -41.04 15.95 -63.08
C MET A 1 -40.56 17.09 -62.19
N GLN A 2 -40.60 16.92 -60.88
CA GLN A 2 -39.78 17.65 -59.92
C GLN A 2 -39.66 16.75 -58.68
N THR A 3 -38.51 16.11 -58.56
CA THR A 3 -38.09 15.30 -57.41
C THR A 3 -37.39 16.22 -56.42
N THR A 4 -37.98 16.40 -55.24
CA THR A 4 -37.34 17.04 -54.09
C THR A 4 -36.68 15.97 -53.21
N ALA A 5 -35.36 16.07 -53.05
CA ALA A 5 -34.56 15.22 -52.19
C ALA A 5 -34.83 15.49 -50.69
N PRO A 6 -34.69 14.48 -49.80
CA PRO A 6 -34.77 14.70 -48.36
C PRO A 6 -33.50 15.39 -47.84
N LYS A 7 -33.67 16.44 -47.04
CA LYS A 7 -32.61 17.13 -46.31
C LYS A 7 -31.95 16.17 -45.31
N ALA A 8 -30.64 15.99 -45.44
CA ALA A 8 -29.79 15.46 -44.37
C ALA A 8 -29.69 16.53 -43.27
N GLY A 9 -30.07 16.18 -42.04
CA GLY A 9 -29.96 17.07 -40.89
C GLY A 9 -30.17 16.33 -39.58
N ASN A 10 -29.15 16.42 -38.73
CA ASN A 10 -29.08 16.01 -37.32
C ASN A 10 -28.72 14.55 -37.04
N ALA A 11 -27.50 14.14 -37.40
CA ALA A 11 -26.76 13.25 -36.52
C ALA A 11 -26.31 14.10 -35.31
N PRO A 12 -26.67 13.75 -34.05
CA PRO A 12 -26.12 14.44 -32.90
C PRO A 12 -24.60 14.30 -32.91
N ASP A 13 -23.92 15.43 -32.78
CA ASP A 13 -22.47 15.52 -32.76
C ASP A 13 -21.94 14.73 -31.55
N LEU A 14 -21.44 13.52 -31.81
CA LEU A 14 -20.87 12.61 -30.82
C LEU A 14 -19.76 13.31 -29.99
N LEU A 15 -19.07 14.31 -30.57
CA LEU A 15 -18.06 15.09 -29.86
C LEU A 15 -18.67 16.01 -28.78
N GLN A 16 -19.84 16.60 -29.04
CA GLN A 16 -20.58 17.37 -28.02
C GLN A 16 -21.08 16.45 -26.89
N GLY A 17 -21.51 15.23 -27.25
CA GLY A 17 -21.87 14.20 -26.27
C GLY A 17 -20.70 13.87 -25.34
N ILE A 18 -19.51 13.63 -25.89
CA ILE A 18 -18.28 13.32 -25.13
C ILE A 18 -17.82 14.51 -24.26
N LEU A 19 -17.91 15.74 -24.77
CA LEU A 19 -17.56 16.97 -24.02
C LEU A 19 -18.52 17.27 -22.86
N SER A 20 -19.77 16.77 -22.93
CA SER A 20 -20.78 16.95 -21.89
C SER A 20 -20.72 15.92 -20.74
N VAL A 21 -19.91 14.87 -20.88
CA VAL A 21 -19.69 13.88 -19.80
C VAL A 21 -18.74 14.48 -18.77
N GLN A 22 -19.29 15.21 -17.81
CA GLN A 22 -18.58 15.50 -16.57
C GLN A 22 -18.60 14.25 -15.70
N VAL A 23 -17.48 13.53 -15.64
CA VAL A 23 -17.28 12.49 -14.62
C VAL A 23 -17.24 13.18 -13.27
N LYS A 24 -18.34 13.14 -12.52
CA LYS A 24 -18.34 13.69 -11.17
C LYS A 24 -17.46 12.81 -10.30
N ASN A 25 -16.47 13.40 -9.62
CA ASN A 25 -15.66 12.69 -8.62
C ASN A 25 -16.55 12.08 -7.52
N GLU A 26 -17.76 12.60 -7.36
CA GLU A 26 -18.79 12.06 -6.48
C GLU A 26 -19.19 10.62 -6.77
N ASP A 27 -19.01 10.14 -8.00
CA ASP A 27 -19.38 8.79 -8.41
C ASP A 27 -18.20 7.80 -8.35
N LYS A 28 -16.99 8.25 -7.99
CA LYS A 28 -15.76 7.44 -8.02
C LYS A 28 -15.54 6.57 -6.78
N ILE A 29 -16.05 7.01 -5.63
CA ILE A 29 -15.83 6.37 -4.32
C ILE A 29 -17.13 6.36 -3.52
N THR A 30 -17.21 5.50 -2.51
CA THR A 30 -18.40 5.46 -1.65
C THR A 30 -18.50 6.72 -0.80
N GLU A 31 -19.70 7.02 -0.29
CA GLU A 31 -19.89 8.16 0.61
C GLU A 31 -19.06 8.03 1.90
N GLN A 32 -18.90 6.80 2.40
CA GLN A 32 -18.05 6.55 3.55
C GLN A 32 -16.57 6.89 3.27
N ASP A 33 -16.05 6.50 2.11
CA ASP A 33 -14.68 6.82 1.70
C ASP A 33 -14.50 8.33 1.55
N ARG A 34 -15.49 9.01 0.96
CA ARG A 34 -15.49 10.46 0.79
C ARG A 34 -15.42 11.17 2.13
N VAL A 35 -16.29 10.82 3.07
CA VAL A 35 -16.31 11.40 4.43
C VAL A 35 -14.97 11.21 5.13
N TYR A 36 -14.35 10.02 4.99
CA TYR A 36 -13.01 9.78 5.51
C TYR A 36 -11.97 10.73 4.90
N CYS A 37 -11.93 10.84 3.58
CA CYS A 37 -10.96 11.66 2.85
C CYS A 37 -11.12 13.15 3.20
N GLN A 38 -12.36 13.66 3.22
CA GLN A 38 -12.68 15.03 3.64
C GLN A 38 -12.26 15.30 5.08
N THR A 39 -12.49 14.34 5.98
CA THR A 39 -12.05 14.44 7.37
C THR A 39 -10.53 14.55 7.47
N GLN A 40 -9.78 13.72 6.74
CA GLN A 40 -8.32 13.80 6.70
C GLN A 40 -7.84 15.14 6.12
N GLN A 41 -8.47 15.64 5.07
CA GLN A 41 -8.10 16.93 4.46
C GLN A 41 -8.34 18.09 5.44
N ASN A 42 -9.47 18.11 6.13
CA ASN A 42 -9.77 19.12 7.15
C ASN A 42 -8.76 19.11 8.30
N LEU A 43 -8.33 17.92 8.75
CA LEU A 43 -7.30 17.78 9.79
C LEU A 43 -5.93 18.25 9.30
N LEU A 44 -5.57 17.93 8.05
CA LEU A 44 -4.35 18.42 7.44
C LEU A 44 -4.37 19.95 7.37
N TYR A 45 -5.41 20.56 6.81
CA TYR A 45 -5.45 22.00 6.60
C TYR A 45 -5.35 22.76 7.92
N LYS A 46 -6.07 22.33 8.97
CA LYS A 46 -5.90 22.89 10.33
C LYS A 46 -4.47 22.81 10.85
N THR A 47 -3.74 21.77 10.48
CA THR A 47 -2.34 21.59 10.87
C THR A 47 -1.44 22.52 10.05
N LEU A 48 -1.62 22.56 8.74
CA LEU A 48 -0.85 23.42 7.83
C LEU A 48 -1.06 24.91 8.15
N ASP A 49 -2.28 25.34 8.48
CA ASP A 49 -2.57 26.72 8.87
C ASP A 49 -1.77 27.15 10.12
N ARG A 50 -1.53 26.22 11.06
CA ARG A 50 -0.68 26.49 12.23
C ARG A 50 0.79 26.59 11.84
N ILE A 51 1.27 25.72 10.96
CA ILE A 51 2.65 25.74 10.48
C ILE A 51 2.90 27.04 9.70
N ASP A 52 2.01 27.40 8.79
CA ASP A 52 2.10 28.64 8.00
C ASP A 52 2.11 29.88 8.89
N ARG A 53 1.28 29.91 9.93
CA ARG A 53 1.26 31.02 10.88
C ARG A 53 2.60 31.19 11.59
N TRP A 54 3.18 30.12 12.12
CA TRP A 54 4.48 30.20 12.79
C TRP A 54 5.61 30.48 11.82
N TYR A 55 5.55 29.92 10.61
CA TYR A 55 6.53 30.17 9.58
C TYR A 55 6.53 31.64 9.17
N ALA A 56 5.36 32.26 8.99
CA ALA A 56 5.26 33.67 8.68
C ALA A 56 5.88 34.56 9.78
N VAL A 57 5.55 34.28 11.06
CA VAL A 57 6.11 35.02 12.22
C VAL A 57 7.63 34.89 12.28
N PHE A 58 8.15 33.67 12.15
CA PHE A 58 9.59 33.43 12.20
C PHE A 58 10.34 33.96 10.99
N LYS A 59 9.69 33.95 9.82
CA LYS A 59 10.23 34.54 8.60
C LYS A 59 10.39 36.05 8.74
N GLU A 60 9.35 36.74 9.22
CA GLU A 60 9.40 38.19 9.49
C GLU A 60 10.52 38.55 10.48
N GLU A 61 10.68 37.76 11.54
CA GLU A 61 11.76 37.94 12.51
C GLU A 61 13.15 37.68 11.89
N ALA A 62 13.29 36.66 11.04
CA ALA A 62 14.54 36.35 10.35
C ALA A 62 15.00 37.46 9.40
N GLU A 63 14.05 38.15 8.74
CA GLU A 63 14.34 39.22 7.78
C GLU A 63 15.06 40.42 8.41
N GLN A 64 14.93 40.65 9.72
CA GLN A 64 15.68 41.68 10.45
C GLN A 64 17.19 41.46 10.37
N TYR A 65 17.63 40.20 10.24
CA TYR A 65 19.04 39.82 10.17
C TYR A 65 19.56 39.72 8.73
N GLN A 66 18.77 40.07 7.70
CA GLN A 66 19.14 39.88 6.29
C GLN A 66 20.43 40.62 5.91
N ALA A 67 20.60 41.86 6.39
CA ALA A 67 21.77 42.68 6.11
C ALA A 67 23.05 42.10 6.74
N GLU A 68 22.94 41.50 7.92
CA GLU A 68 24.07 40.97 8.69
C GLU A 68 24.45 39.55 8.26
N ARG A 69 23.47 38.70 7.97
CA ARG A 69 23.64 37.25 7.83
C ARG A 69 23.59 36.75 6.39
N LYS A 70 23.23 37.58 5.40
CA LYS A 70 23.27 37.29 3.95
C LYS A 70 22.79 35.87 3.59
N PHE A 71 21.65 35.50 4.12
CA PHE A 71 21.03 34.20 3.86
C PHE A 71 20.17 34.24 2.60
N HIS A 72 19.78 33.06 2.11
CA HIS A 72 18.83 32.91 1.02
C HIS A 72 17.81 31.81 1.32
N TYR A 73 16.65 31.94 0.67
CA TYR A 73 15.61 30.93 0.70
C TYR A 73 15.80 29.95 -0.47
N GLU A 74 15.74 28.67 -0.17
CA GLU A 74 15.63 27.61 -1.16
C GLU A 74 14.20 27.55 -1.74
N GLU A 75 14.01 26.83 -2.84
CA GLU A 75 12.71 26.71 -3.53
C GLU A 75 11.60 26.12 -2.64
N ASN A 76 11.94 25.19 -1.75
CA ASN A 76 11.02 24.62 -0.76
C ASN A 76 10.71 25.56 0.42
N GLY A 77 11.37 26.72 0.50
CA GLY A 77 11.25 27.68 1.60
C GLY A 77 12.22 27.46 2.76
N LYS A 78 13.17 26.51 2.66
CA LYS A 78 14.24 26.37 3.65
C LYS A 78 15.20 27.55 3.62
N PHE A 79 15.80 27.79 4.77
CA PHE A 79 16.81 28.78 5.01
C PHE A 79 18.20 28.18 4.86
N SER A 80 19.02 28.78 4.01
CA SER A 80 20.41 28.38 3.80
C SER A 80 21.36 29.57 4.04
N MET A 81 22.36 29.34 4.89
CA MET A 81 23.39 30.32 5.26
C MET A 81 24.74 29.62 5.37
N ARG A 82 25.82 30.32 4.98
CA ARG A 82 27.19 29.77 4.94
C ARG A 82 27.78 29.45 6.32
N ASP A 83 27.36 30.15 7.37
CA ASP A 83 27.97 30.09 8.70
C ASP A 83 26.89 30.15 9.80
N PHE A 84 26.31 29.01 10.16
CA PHE A 84 25.38 28.92 11.30
C PHE A 84 26.08 29.18 12.65
N TYR A 85 27.39 28.88 12.73
CA TYR A 85 28.13 28.74 13.99
C TYR A 85 29.27 29.75 14.18
N THR A 86 29.53 30.61 13.21
CA THR A 86 30.72 31.47 13.21
C THR A 86 30.34 32.88 13.61
N TYR A 87 30.07 33.06 14.91
CA TYR A 87 30.09 34.38 15.53
C TYR A 87 31.03 34.37 16.72
N HIS A 88 32.06 35.21 16.64
CA HIS A 88 33.00 35.46 17.72
C HIS A 88 32.30 36.21 18.86
N ASN A 89 32.55 35.79 20.10
CA ASN A 89 32.04 36.37 21.35
C ASN A 89 32.66 37.74 21.70
N ASP A 90 33.22 38.44 20.72
CA ASP A 90 34.08 39.60 20.93
C ASP A 90 33.32 40.92 20.81
N ARG A 91 31.99 40.87 20.65
CA ARG A 91 31.13 42.06 20.67
C ARG A 91 30.72 42.38 22.11
N GLU A 92 30.92 43.63 22.52
CA GLU A 92 30.46 44.16 23.82
C GLU A 92 28.93 44.39 23.88
N ASP A 93 28.17 43.98 22.85
CA ASP A 93 26.72 44.12 22.78
C ASP A 93 25.96 42.84 23.23
N TYR A 94 24.64 42.96 23.39
CA TYR A 94 23.78 41.85 23.82
C TYR A 94 23.24 40.98 22.66
N SER A 95 23.69 41.21 21.41
CA SER A 95 23.14 40.55 20.20
C SER A 95 23.36 39.03 20.14
N HIS A 96 24.28 38.51 20.96
CA HIS A 96 24.52 37.09 21.10
C HIS A 96 23.38 36.36 21.84
N ASN A 97 22.58 37.07 22.64
CA ASN A 97 21.44 36.52 23.38
C ASN A 97 20.11 36.62 22.61
N GLU A 98 20.10 37.29 21.47
CA GLU A 98 18.89 37.47 20.66
C GLU A 98 18.40 36.15 20.07
N PHE A 99 17.07 36.01 20.02
CA PHE A 99 16.42 34.83 19.46
C PHE A 99 16.63 34.78 17.94
N LYS A 100 17.12 33.63 17.46
CA LYS A 100 17.44 33.42 16.04
C LYS A 100 16.58 32.27 15.49
N PRO A 101 15.56 32.56 14.66
CA PRO A 101 14.57 31.55 14.29
C PRO A 101 14.99 30.61 13.14
N PHE A 102 16.22 30.68 12.64
CA PHE A 102 16.64 30.01 11.40
C PHE A 102 16.44 28.49 11.39
N ASP A 103 16.84 27.80 12.47
CA ASP A 103 16.63 26.35 12.59
C ASP A 103 15.14 25.99 12.70
N LEU A 104 14.37 26.83 13.38
CA LEU A 104 12.92 26.66 13.53
C LEU A 104 12.18 26.85 12.20
N ILE A 105 12.63 27.75 11.34
CA ILE A 105 12.10 27.91 9.98
C ILE A 105 12.31 26.62 9.19
N ASN A 106 13.51 26.05 9.23
CA ASN A 106 13.82 24.78 8.55
C ASN A 106 13.00 23.61 9.09
N ASP A 107 12.84 23.50 10.41
CA ASP A 107 12.00 22.50 11.06
C ASP A 107 10.51 22.64 10.65
N LEU A 108 9.99 23.87 10.51
CA LEU A 108 8.64 24.09 10.03
C LEU A 108 8.44 23.67 8.57
N VAL A 109 9.42 23.91 7.69
CA VAL A 109 9.39 23.41 6.30
C VAL A 109 9.38 21.89 6.27
N ASP A 110 10.20 21.24 7.10
CA ASP A 110 10.22 19.78 7.22
C ASP A 110 8.90 19.23 7.78
N LYS A 111 8.28 19.90 8.76
CA LYS A 111 6.94 19.55 9.26
C LYS A 111 5.86 19.73 8.20
N ASN A 112 5.89 20.80 7.41
CA ASN A 112 4.97 21.01 6.29
C ASN A 112 5.09 19.85 5.29
N ARG A 113 6.32 19.52 4.89
CA ARG A 113 6.59 18.41 3.98
C ARG A 113 6.10 17.07 4.55
N ASN A 114 6.44 16.77 5.79
CA ASN A 114 6.04 15.53 6.45
C ASN A 114 4.51 15.42 6.60
N ALA A 115 3.82 16.53 6.89
CA ALA A 115 2.36 16.56 6.95
C ALA A 115 1.74 16.22 5.59
N ASN A 116 2.27 16.78 4.51
CA ASN A 116 1.84 16.51 3.14
C ASN A 116 2.10 15.05 2.72
N ALA A 117 3.29 14.51 3.00
CA ALA A 117 3.64 13.12 2.68
C ALA A 117 2.77 12.13 3.45
N ASN A 118 2.57 12.39 4.75
CA ASN A 118 1.70 11.56 5.58
C ASN A 118 0.24 11.61 5.13
N PHE A 119 -0.24 12.75 4.64
CA PHE A 119 -1.60 12.86 4.11
C PHE A 119 -1.79 11.98 2.87
N ALA A 120 -0.91 12.08 1.87
CA ALA A 120 -0.94 11.23 0.69
C ALA A 120 -0.95 9.73 1.07
N ASN A 121 -0.03 9.34 1.96
CA ASN A 121 0.10 7.96 2.42
C ASN A 121 -1.13 7.48 3.19
N ARG A 122 -1.77 8.34 4.00
CA ARG A 122 -3.00 7.99 4.73
C ARG A 122 -4.17 7.71 3.80
N ILE A 123 -4.37 8.54 2.77
CA ILE A 123 -5.43 8.33 1.79
C ILE A 123 -5.20 7.00 1.05
N ILE A 124 -4.01 6.79 0.49
CA ILE A 124 -3.69 5.56 -0.25
C ILE A 124 -3.80 4.31 0.66
N SER A 125 -3.23 4.39 1.86
CA SER A 125 -3.27 3.27 2.83
C SER A 125 -4.69 2.91 3.25
N TYR A 126 -5.60 3.88 3.30
CA TYR A 126 -7.01 3.63 3.61
C TYR A 126 -7.64 2.72 2.55
N PHE A 127 -7.50 3.06 1.27
CA PHE A 127 -8.04 2.23 0.18
C PHE A 127 -7.38 0.86 0.12
N ASN A 128 -6.05 0.79 0.27
CA ASN A 128 -5.33 -0.49 0.31
C ASN A 128 -5.86 -1.42 1.41
N LYS A 129 -6.13 -0.89 2.62
CA LYS A 129 -6.65 -1.68 3.75
C LYS A 129 -8.12 -2.02 3.60
N THR A 130 -8.95 -1.07 3.17
CA THR A 130 -10.40 -1.27 3.04
C THR A 130 -10.72 -2.27 1.94
N TYR A 131 -9.99 -2.21 0.83
CA TYR A 131 -10.32 -2.95 -0.38
C TYR A 131 -9.32 -4.07 -0.73
N ASN A 132 -8.26 -4.27 0.06
CA ASN A 132 -7.21 -5.28 -0.16
C ASN A 132 -6.46 -5.11 -1.50
N VAL A 133 -6.32 -3.86 -1.96
CA VAL A 133 -5.51 -3.48 -3.11
C VAL A 133 -4.13 -2.98 -2.69
N SER A 134 -3.21 -2.85 -3.64
CA SER A 134 -1.79 -2.60 -3.40
C SER A 134 -1.29 -1.40 -4.19
N VAL A 135 -2.03 -0.29 -4.10
CA VAL A 135 -1.64 0.98 -4.74
C VAL A 135 -0.28 1.42 -4.16
N PRO A 136 0.73 1.72 -5.00
CA PRO A 136 2.05 2.14 -4.56
C PRO A 136 2.03 3.44 -3.74
N GLU A 137 3.02 3.58 -2.86
CA GLU A 137 3.19 4.83 -2.09
C GLU A 137 3.49 6.01 -3.01
N TYR A 138 2.84 7.15 -2.72
CA TYR A 138 3.08 8.40 -3.43
C TYR A 138 4.28 9.13 -2.84
N LYS A 139 5.32 9.33 -3.65
CA LYS A 139 6.54 10.01 -3.24
C LYS A 139 6.47 11.50 -3.57
N ILE A 140 6.53 12.33 -2.54
CA ILE A 140 6.65 13.77 -2.67
C ILE A 140 8.13 14.14 -2.77
N ASP A 141 8.48 14.97 -3.74
CA ASP A 141 9.83 15.51 -3.90
C ASP A 141 10.16 16.46 -2.73
N GLU A 142 11.24 16.11 -2.02
CA GLU A 142 11.67 16.80 -0.81
C GLU A 142 12.21 18.21 -1.08
N LYS A 143 12.74 18.43 -2.27
CA LYS A 143 13.47 19.66 -2.61
C LYS A 143 12.56 20.72 -3.24
N THR A 144 11.46 20.30 -3.84
CA THR A 144 10.62 21.18 -4.65
C THR A 144 9.26 21.45 -4.04
N LEU A 145 8.84 20.74 -2.99
CA LEU A 145 7.56 21.02 -2.32
C LEU A 145 7.63 22.39 -1.60
N PRO A 146 6.86 23.39 -2.04
CA PRO A 146 6.93 24.72 -1.46
C PRO A 146 6.24 24.75 -0.09
N MET A 147 6.77 25.60 0.79
CA MET A 147 6.07 25.97 2.03
C MET A 147 4.67 26.51 1.72
N GLY A 148 3.67 26.10 2.51
CA GLY A 148 2.27 26.50 2.30
C GLY A 148 1.51 25.67 1.26
N PHE A 149 2.11 24.63 0.66
CA PHE A 149 1.41 23.75 -0.29
C PHE A 149 0.13 23.14 0.32
N ARG A 150 -0.97 23.16 -0.47
CA ARG A 150 -2.28 22.62 -0.07
C ARG A 150 -2.72 21.50 -1.03
N PRO A 151 -2.55 20.23 -0.66
CA PRO A 151 -2.99 19.11 -1.48
C PRO A 151 -4.51 18.96 -1.36
N VAL A 152 -5.13 18.39 -2.40
CA VAL A 152 -6.54 17.99 -2.38
C VAL A 152 -6.59 16.46 -2.39
N TYR A 153 -7.46 15.86 -1.57
CA TYR A 153 -7.54 14.40 -1.45
C TYR A 153 -7.89 13.73 -2.78
N ASP A 154 -8.68 14.41 -3.63
CA ASP A 154 -9.09 13.93 -4.95
C ASP A 154 -7.88 13.53 -5.81
N THR A 155 -6.75 14.24 -5.70
CA THR A 155 -5.52 13.89 -6.43
C THR A 155 -5.01 12.49 -6.07
N TYR A 156 -5.08 12.11 -4.79
CA TYR A 156 -4.64 10.80 -4.34
C TYR A 156 -5.69 9.72 -4.59
N VAL A 157 -6.98 10.08 -4.58
CA VAL A 157 -8.06 9.19 -5.03
C VAL A 157 -7.89 8.89 -6.52
N ASP A 158 -7.57 9.87 -7.36
CA ASP A 158 -7.35 9.66 -8.78
C ASP A 158 -6.18 8.69 -9.03
N ILE A 159 -5.10 8.76 -8.24
CA ILE A 159 -4.01 7.77 -8.29
C ILE A 159 -4.50 6.36 -7.96
N VAL A 160 -5.37 6.22 -6.95
CA VAL A 160 -6.00 4.92 -6.62
C VAL A 160 -6.84 4.43 -7.80
N ILE A 161 -7.68 5.29 -8.37
CA ILE A 161 -8.55 4.92 -9.50
C ILE A 161 -7.74 4.58 -10.76
N GLU A 162 -6.67 5.33 -11.05
CA GLU A 162 -5.75 5.04 -12.15
C GLU A 162 -5.10 3.67 -11.98
N HIS A 163 -4.67 3.33 -10.76
CA HIS A 163 -4.11 2.01 -10.44
C HIS A 163 -5.12 0.87 -10.69
N LEU A 164 -6.41 1.10 -10.51
CA LEU A 164 -7.43 0.09 -10.84
C LEU A 164 -7.55 -0.17 -12.35
N GLY A 165 -7.15 0.78 -13.20
CA GLY A 165 -7.13 0.60 -14.66
C GLY A 165 -8.51 0.29 -15.26
N GLY A 166 -9.57 0.87 -14.70
CA GLY A 166 -10.96 0.63 -15.12
C GLY A 166 -11.62 -0.62 -14.54
N LYS A 167 -10.93 -1.37 -13.66
CA LYS A 167 -11.49 -2.51 -12.92
C LYS A 167 -12.14 -2.05 -11.63
N SER A 168 -13.00 -2.89 -11.07
CA SER A 168 -13.47 -2.70 -9.70
C SER A 168 -12.36 -3.01 -8.68
N PHE A 169 -12.48 -2.43 -7.49
CA PHE A 169 -11.61 -2.76 -6.35
C PHE A 169 -11.51 -4.27 -6.10
N ARG A 170 -12.63 -4.99 -6.21
CA ARG A 170 -12.67 -6.44 -6.00
C ARG A 170 -11.86 -7.18 -7.05
N GLU A 171 -12.03 -6.84 -8.33
CA GLU A 171 -11.28 -7.47 -9.42
C GLU A 171 -9.78 -7.22 -9.27
N THR A 172 -9.37 -5.99 -9.00
CA THR A 172 -7.95 -5.65 -8.77
C THR A 172 -7.39 -6.41 -7.57
N ALA A 173 -8.10 -6.45 -6.44
CA ALA A 173 -7.66 -7.17 -5.25
C ALA A 173 -7.48 -8.68 -5.50
N VAL A 174 -8.41 -9.30 -6.26
CA VAL A 174 -8.32 -10.71 -6.67
C VAL A 174 -7.09 -10.92 -7.55
N GLU A 175 -6.89 -10.09 -8.57
CA GLU A 175 -5.76 -10.24 -9.49
C GLU A 175 -4.41 -10.08 -8.78
N GLU A 176 -4.30 -9.08 -7.90
CA GLU A 176 -3.09 -8.88 -7.11
C GLU A 176 -2.82 -10.02 -6.14
N LEU A 177 -3.88 -10.54 -5.48
CA LEU A 177 -3.77 -11.72 -4.63
C LEU A 177 -3.28 -12.94 -5.43
N LEU A 178 -3.89 -13.22 -6.58
CA LEU A 178 -3.49 -14.33 -7.44
C LEU A 178 -2.07 -14.15 -7.97
N ALA A 179 -1.66 -12.93 -8.30
CA ALA A 179 -0.30 -12.63 -8.74
C ALA A 179 0.73 -12.86 -7.61
N ARG A 180 0.42 -12.46 -6.36
CA ARG A 180 1.28 -12.74 -5.20
C ARG A 180 1.33 -14.22 -4.89
N LEU A 181 0.18 -14.89 -4.84
CA LEU A 181 0.09 -16.32 -4.59
C LEU A 181 0.88 -17.09 -5.65
N GLY A 182 0.68 -16.77 -6.93
CA GLY A 182 1.37 -17.39 -8.05
C GLY A 182 2.89 -17.29 -7.94
N LYS A 183 3.44 -16.21 -7.36
CA LYS A 183 4.89 -16.12 -7.07
C LYS A 183 5.33 -17.08 -5.96
N VAL A 184 4.52 -17.24 -4.91
CA VAL A 184 4.80 -18.10 -3.76
C VAL A 184 4.69 -19.58 -4.10
N VAL A 185 3.65 -19.98 -4.83
CA VAL A 185 3.42 -21.40 -5.17
C VAL A 185 4.17 -21.86 -6.44
N ARG A 186 4.91 -20.96 -7.09
CA ARG A 186 5.70 -21.30 -8.27
C ARG A 186 6.87 -22.19 -7.84
N PRO A 187 7.03 -23.38 -8.46
CA PRO A 187 8.17 -24.24 -8.17
C PRO A 187 9.50 -23.52 -8.39
N ALA A 188 10.46 -23.75 -7.49
CA ALA A 188 11.83 -23.27 -7.67
C ALA A 188 12.45 -23.88 -8.94
N TYR A 189 13.48 -23.23 -9.48
CA TYR A 189 14.10 -23.62 -10.76
C TYR A 189 14.52 -25.10 -10.82
N TRP A 190 15.05 -25.64 -9.71
CA TRP A 190 15.52 -27.02 -9.62
C TRP A 190 14.48 -27.99 -9.05
N SER A 191 13.27 -27.51 -8.74
CA SER A 191 12.23 -28.31 -8.12
C SER A 191 11.61 -29.26 -9.14
N LYS A 192 11.42 -30.52 -8.74
CA LYS A 192 10.77 -31.56 -9.56
C LYS A 192 9.32 -31.78 -9.16
N VAL A 193 8.83 -31.00 -8.20
CA VAL A 193 7.49 -31.09 -7.65
C VAL A 193 6.77 -29.78 -7.86
N LYS A 194 5.47 -29.85 -8.10
CA LYS A 194 4.61 -28.68 -8.21
C LYS A 194 3.41 -28.83 -7.31
N THR A 195 2.64 -27.76 -7.20
CA THR A 195 1.35 -27.80 -6.52
C THR A 195 0.43 -28.82 -7.19
N GLU A 196 -0.16 -29.71 -6.38
CA GLU A 196 -0.93 -30.86 -6.87
C GLU A 196 -2.27 -30.98 -6.15
N LEU A 197 -3.35 -31.23 -6.91
CA LEU A 197 -4.64 -31.65 -6.38
C LEU A 197 -4.69 -33.18 -6.22
N LYS A 198 -4.94 -33.68 -5.02
CA LYS A 198 -5.12 -35.11 -4.71
C LYS A 198 -6.41 -35.32 -3.93
N LYS A 199 -7.47 -35.73 -4.63
CA LYS A 199 -8.82 -35.93 -4.06
C LYS A 199 -9.33 -34.64 -3.39
N ASP A 200 -9.51 -34.69 -2.08
CA ASP A 200 -9.95 -33.64 -1.18
C ASP A 200 -8.81 -32.75 -0.66
N LYS A 201 -7.59 -32.88 -1.20
CA LYS A 201 -6.41 -32.15 -0.72
C LYS A 201 -5.67 -31.41 -1.81
N ILE A 202 -5.18 -30.22 -1.50
CA ILE A 202 -4.18 -29.51 -2.30
C ILE A 202 -2.84 -29.57 -1.58
N ILE A 203 -1.80 -29.97 -2.30
CA ILE A 203 -0.44 -30.12 -1.80
C ILE A 203 0.40 -28.99 -2.36
N PHE A 204 0.97 -28.18 -1.49
CA PHE A 204 1.87 -27.08 -1.82
C PHE A 204 3.29 -27.44 -1.40
N PRO A 205 4.19 -27.80 -2.33
CA PRO A 205 5.57 -28.09 -1.99
C PRO A 205 6.35 -26.80 -1.67
N GLU A 206 7.30 -26.89 -0.74
CA GLU A 206 8.37 -25.89 -0.54
C GLU A 206 7.91 -24.45 -0.26
N ILE A 207 6.78 -24.25 0.43
CA ILE A 207 6.22 -22.91 0.72
C ILE A 207 6.90 -22.22 1.90
N ILE A 208 7.37 -22.97 2.89
CA ILE A 208 8.04 -22.40 4.06
C ILE A 208 9.39 -23.05 4.29
N ARG A 209 10.24 -22.38 5.06
CA ARG A 209 11.43 -22.99 5.66
C ARG A 209 11.45 -22.71 7.15
N PHE A 210 11.94 -23.69 7.89
CA PHE A 210 12.18 -23.53 9.31
C PHE A 210 13.55 -22.89 9.55
N ASP A 211 13.67 -22.20 10.68
CA ASP A 211 14.92 -21.60 11.13
C ASP A 211 15.86 -22.68 11.69
N ASP A 212 17.00 -22.88 11.03
CA ASP A 212 17.97 -23.93 11.37
C ASP A 212 18.48 -23.78 12.81
N PHE A 213 18.71 -22.54 13.25
CA PHE A 213 19.17 -22.25 14.60
C PHE A 213 18.13 -22.67 15.65
N SER A 214 16.87 -22.29 15.46
CA SER A 214 15.77 -22.66 16.36
C SER A 214 15.56 -24.18 16.41
N MET A 215 15.68 -24.86 15.28
CA MET A 215 15.60 -26.32 15.23
C MET A 215 16.75 -27.00 15.98
N GLN A 216 17.97 -26.52 15.77
CA GLN A 216 19.18 -27.12 16.35
C GLN A 216 19.28 -26.91 17.86
N TYR A 217 18.96 -25.71 18.34
CA TYR A 217 19.23 -25.33 19.73
C TYR A 217 17.99 -25.31 20.63
N ASN A 218 16.81 -25.02 20.07
CA ASN A 218 15.57 -24.91 20.84
C ASN A 218 14.62 -26.09 20.63
N GLN A 219 14.94 -27.01 19.71
CA GLN A 219 14.07 -28.12 19.29
C GLN A 219 12.67 -27.66 18.84
N ARG A 220 12.57 -26.43 18.30
CA ARG A 220 11.33 -25.82 17.85
C ARG A 220 11.30 -25.66 16.34
N ASN A 221 10.13 -25.86 15.75
CA ASN A 221 9.92 -25.63 14.32
C ASN A 221 9.40 -24.20 14.11
N ARG A 222 10.30 -23.23 14.23
CA ARG A 222 10.00 -21.82 13.99
C ARG A 222 10.13 -21.49 12.51
N ILE A 223 9.16 -20.77 11.93
CA ILE A 223 9.28 -20.31 10.54
C ILE A 223 10.43 -19.31 10.43
N SER A 224 11.28 -19.48 9.42
CA SER A 224 12.33 -18.52 9.10
C SER A 224 11.72 -17.17 8.75
N TYR A 225 12.33 -16.09 9.23
CA TYR A 225 11.83 -14.73 9.06
C TYR A 225 11.42 -14.38 7.62
N ASN A 226 12.17 -14.86 6.63
CA ASN A 226 11.92 -14.58 5.22
C ASN A 226 10.69 -15.31 4.64
N TYR A 227 10.18 -16.33 5.33
CA TYR A 227 9.10 -17.21 4.85
C TYR A 227 7.75 -16.92 5.54
N GLY A 228 7.72 -16.06 6.57
CA GLY A 228 6.46 -15.68 7.22
C GLY A 228 5.46 -15.05 6.23
N GLY A 229 5.94 -14.16 5.36
CA GLY A 229 5.09 -13.53 4.32
C GLY A 229 4.58 -14.51 3.25
N GLU A 230 5.31 -15.60 3.00
CA GLU A 230 4.89 -16.64 2.06
C GLU A 230 3.71 -17.44 2.63
N LEU A 231 3.77 -17.78 3.93
CA LEU A 231 2.63 -18.39 4.62
C LEU A 231 1.41 -17.47 4.64
N GLU A 232 1.59 -16.19 4.95
CA GLU A 232 0.48 -15.22 4.93
C GLU A 232 -0.18 -15.13 3.56
N THR A 233 0.62 -15.11 2.50
CA THR A 233 0.13 -15.10 1.12
C THR A 233 -0.62 -16.39 0.78
N LEU A 234 -0.12 -17.55 1.20
CA LEU A 234 -0.81 -18.83 1.02
C LEU A 234 -2.16 -18.83 1.75
N CYS A 235 -2.21 -18.42 3.02
CA CYS A 235 -3.44 -18.36 3.81
C CYS A 235 -4.48 -17.41 3.18
N ALA A 236 -4.05 -16.24 2.69
CA ALA A 236 -4.92 -15.32 1.94
C ALA A 236 -5.49 -15.99 0.68
N GLY A 237 -4.65 -16.71 -0.06
CA GLY A 237 -5.05 -17.51 -1.21
C GLY A 237 -6.09 -18.58 -0.83
N ILE A 238 -5.84 -19.37 0.21
CA ILE A 238 -6.77 -20.42 0.66
C ILE A 238 -8.10 -19.84 1.11
N ALA A 239 -8.12 -18.74 1.87
CA ALA A 239 -9.37 -18.09 2.28
C ALA A 239 -10.21 -17.63 1.07
N TYR A 240 -9.56 -17.06 0.05
CA TYR A 240 -10.24 -16.66 -1.20
C TYR A 240 -10.71 -17.87 -2.02
N GLY A 241 -9.84 -18.86 -2.19
CA GLY A 241 -10.13 -20.07 -2.97
C GLY A 241 -11.24 -20.90 -2.35
N ALA A 242 -11.24 -21.04 -1.03
CA ALA A 242 -12.23 -21.80 -0.28
C ALA A 242 -13.56 -21.04 -0.16
N ASP A 243 -13.53 -19.78 0.29
CA ASP A 243 -14.74 -19.10 0.79
C ASP A 243 -14.96 -17.71 0.18
N ASP A 244 -14.19 -17.31 -0.84
CA ASP A 244 -14.29 -16.00 -1.52
C ASP A 244 -13.94 -14.79 -0.61
N ILE A 245 -13.10 -15.03 0.40
CA ILE A 245 -12.66 -14.08 1.42
C ILE A 245 -11.26 -13.51 1.08
N LEU A 246 -11.15 -12.18 0.90
CA LEU A 246 -9.91 -11.52 0.48
C LEU A 246 -8.97 -11.06 1.62
N ASN A 247 -9.44 -11.08 2.87
CA ASN A 247 -8.66 -10.64 4.04
C ASN A 247 -8.11 -11.82 4.88
N GLY A 248 -7.95 -12.99 4.27
CA GLY A 248 -7.35 -14.17 4.91
C GLY A 248 -5.89 -13.96 5.29
N ASN A 249 -5.46 -14.62 6.36
CA ASN A 249 -4.10 -14.58 6.91
C ASN A 249 -3.91 -15.77 7.87
N SER A 250 -2.72 -15.96 8.42
CA SER A 250 -2.38 -17.10 9.29
C SER A 250 -3.27 -17.25 10.54
N LYS A 251 -3.99 -16.19 10.98
CA LYS A 251 -4.94 -16.26 12.10
C LYS A 251 -6.14 -17.17 11.83
N MET A 252 -6.37 -17.58 10.58
CA MET A 252 -7.36 -18.60 10.26
C MET A 252 -6.99 -20.00 10.76
N ILE A 253 -5.73 -20.22 11.14
CA ILE A 253 -5.22 -21.50 11.62
C ILE A 253 -5.41 -21.55 13.15
N ILE A 254 -6.29 -22.44 13.61
CA ILE A 254 -6.67 -22.53 15.02
C ILE A 254 -5.49 -23.06 15.83
N ARG A 255 -5.12 -22.36 16.92
CA ARG A 255 -3.98 -22.67 17.82
C ARG A 255 -2.61 -22.68 17.14
N PHE A 256 -2.47 -21.91 16.07
CA PHE A 256 -1.19 -21.73 15.40
C PHE A 256 -0.21 -20.89 16.25
N ASP A 257 1.02 -21.38 16.37
CA ASP A 257 2.17 -20.67 16.94
C ASP A 257 3.31 -20.73 15.91
N ASP A 258 3.68 -19.58 15.36
CA ASP A 258 4.72 -19.46 14.34
C ASP A 258 6.14 -19.73 14.89
N ASN A 259 6.28 -19.75 16.22
CA ASN A 259 7.54 -20.06 16.90
C ASN A 259 7.70 -21.55 17.22
N ASP A 260 6.63 -22.34 17.14
CA ASP A 260 6.67 -23.77 17.40
C ASP A 260 5.57 -24.55 16.66
N ILE A 261 5.78 -24.78 15.36
CA ILE A 261 4.82 -25.45 14.51
C ILE A 261 4.91 -26.98 14.67
N SER A 262 3.77 -27.63 14.86
CA SER A 262 3.63 -29.08 14.72
C SER A 262 3.75 -29.48 13.25
N VAL A 263 4.71 -30.36 12.97
CA VAL A 263 4.94 -30.95 11.65
C VAL A 263 4.32 -32.35 11.50
N THR A 264 3.57 -32.78 12.52
CA THR A 264 2.89 -34.09 12.55
C THR A 264 1.37 -33.95 12.53
N ASP A 265 0.84 -32.89 13.13
CA ASP A 265 -0.58 -32.74 13.36
C ASP A 265 -1.26 -31.91 12.26
N TRP A 266 -2.57 -32.09 12.18
CA TRP A 266 -3.43 -31.21 11.41
C TRP A 266 -3.92 -30.08 12.31
N TYR A 267 -3.90 -28.87 11.77
CA TYR A 267 -4.53 -27.71 12.37
C TYR A 267 -5.88 -27.49 11.72
N ASP A 268 -6.90 -27.24 12.54
CA ASP A 268 -8.21 -26.87 12.03
C ASP A 268 -8.17 -25.42 11.51
N LEU A 269 -8.92 -25.17 10.43
CA LEU A 269 -9.09 -23.85 9.82
C LEU A 269 -10.44 -23.26 10.20
N THR A 270 -10.52 -21.93 10.26
CA THR A 270 -11.80 -21.21 10.47
C THR A 270 -12.66 -21.10 9.22
N THR A 271 -12.18 -21.60 8.07
CA THR A 271 -12.90 -21.61 6.79
C THR A 271 -13.97 -22.70 6.74
N THR A 272 -14.92 -22.55 5.83
CA THR A 272 -16.04 -23.47 5.64
C THR A 272 -15.69 -24.60 4.66
N ASN A 273 -14.97 -24.30 3.59
CA ASN A 273 -14.66 -25.29 2.55
C ASN A 273 -13.28 -25.94 2.70
N ALA A 274 -12.30 -25.22 3.25
CA ALA A 274 -11.02 -25.78 3.69
C ALA A 274 -11.10 -26.06 5.19
N GLU A 275 -10.88 -27.30 5.60
CA GLU A 275 -11.11 -27.74 6.99
C GLU A 275 -9.81 -27.78 7.79
N GLN A 276 -8.73 -28.24 7.19
CA GLN A 276 -7.48 -28.49 7.92
C GLN A 276 -6.24 -28.14 7.10
N ILE A 277 -5.18 -27.72 7.77
CA ILE A 277 -3.85 -27.48 7.21
C ILE A 277 -2.80 -28.28 7.97
N ARG A 278 -1.79 -28.77 7.26
CA ARG A 278 -0.67 -29.51 7.87
C ARG A 278 0.66 -29.06 7.29
N PHE A 279 1.65 -28.93 8.17
CA PHE A 279 3.01 -28.55 7.85
C PHE A 279 3.93 -29.76 7.86
N TYR A 280 5.00 -29.70 7.06
CA TYR A 280 6.01 -30.74 6.97
C TYR A 280 7.41 -30.15 7.07
N LYS A 281 8.36 -30.89 7.66
CA LYS A 281 9.76 -30.45 7.87
C LYS A 281 10.45 -29.96 6.59
N ASN A 282 10.07 -30.48 5.43
CA ASN A 282 10.63 -30.10 4.13
C ASN A 282 9.97 -28.86 3.50
N GLY A 283 9.16 -28.12 4.25
CA GLY A 283 8.49 -26.91 3.76
C GLY A 283 7.20 -27.15 2.98
N ARG A 284 6.79 -28.40 2.80
CA ARG A 284 5.50 -28.75 2.21
C ARG A 284 4.37 -28.36 3.16
N ILE A 285 3.26 -27.92 2.58
CA ILE A 285 1.99 -27.66 3.26
C ILE A 285 0.89 -28.43 2.53
N ASP A 286 0.07 -29.15 3.29
CA ASP A 286 -1.14 -29.79 2.78
C ASP A 286 -2.37 -29.07 3.32
N VAL A 287 -3.35 -28.81 2.45
CA VAL A 287 -4.67 -28.28 2.83
C VAL A 287 -5.73 -29.31 2.48
N ARG A 288 -6.54 -29.71 3.47
CA ARG A 288 -7.68 -30.61 3.31
C ARG A 288 -8.97 -29.82 3.24
N PHE A 289 -9.82 -30.21 2.31
CA PHE A 289 -11.14 -29.65 2.06
C PHE A 289 -12.22 -30.65 2.47
N LYS A 290 -13.43 -30.15 2.71
CA LYS A 290 -14.58 -30.97 3.12
C LYS A 290 -14.93 -32.09 2.13
N ASP A 291 -14.66 -31.86 0.85
CA ASP A 291 -14.87 -32.81 -0.24
C ASP A 291 -13.97 -32.49 -1.45
N SER A 292 -13.93 -33.40 -2.42
CA SER A 292 -13.12 -33.23 -3.63
C SER A 292 -13.63 -32.11 -4.55
N ALA A 293 -14.92 -31.77 -4.52
CA ALA A 293 -15.48 -30.72 -5.35
C ALA A 293 -15.05 -29.32 -4.85
N ALA A 294 -15.01 -29.13 -3.53
CA ALA A 294 -14.48 -27.94 -2.88
C ALA A 294 -12.98 -27.76 -3.16
N ALA A 295 -12.20 -28.85 -3.08
CA ALA A 295 -10.78 -28.82 -3.42
C ALA A 295 -10.55 -28.46 -4.89
N GLU A 296 -11.30 -29.07 -5.82
CA GLU A 296 -11.20 -28.76 -7.26
C GLU A 296 -11.61 -27.32 -7.59
N SER A 297 -12.69 -26.83 -6.97
CA SER A 297 -13.15 -25.45 -7.14
C SER A 297 -12.11 -24.44 -6.65
N CYS A 298 -11.52 -24.68 -5.48
CA CYS A 298 -10.44 -23.86 -4.94
C CYS A 298 -9.21 -23.90 -5.86
N PHE A 299 -8.80 -25.10 -6.30
CA PHE A 299 -7.64 -25.29 -7.17
C PHE A 299 -7.74 -24.48 -8.47
N LYS A 300 -8.91 -24.50 -9.12
CA LYS A 300 -9.21 -23.72 -10.32
C LYS A 300 -9.33 -22.22 -10.05
N ARG A 301 -10.02 -21.82 -8.98
CA ARG A 301 -10.19 -20.40 -8.61
C ARG A 301 -8.84 -19.72 -8.33
N LEU A 302 -7.89 -20.47 -7.79
CA LEU A 302 -6.53 -20.02 -7.52
C LEU A 302 -5.58 -20.15 -8.72
N ARG A 303 -6.08 -20.62 -9.87
CA ARG A 303 -5.29 -20.83 -11.11
C ARG A 303 -4.08 -21.74 -10.88
N LEU A 304 -4.20 -22.71 -9.98
CA LEU A 304 -3.11 -23.63 -9.65
C LEU A 304 -2.93 -24.69 -10.74
N ASP A 305 -3.96 -24.94 -11.54
CA ASP A 305 -3.94 -25.79 -12.72
C ASP A 305 -3.08 -25.21 -13.86
N GLU A 306 -2.89 -23.89 -13.89
CA GLU A 306 -2.04 -23.20 -14.86
C GLU A 306 -0.53 -23.35 -14.55
N ILE A 307 -0.17 -23.85 -13.36
CA ILE A 307 1.22 -23.97 -12.93
C ILE A 307 1.89 -25.18 -13.60
N THR A 308 2.98 -24.90 -14.32
CA THR A 308 3.83 -25.89 -14.97
C THR A 308 5.21 -25.95 -14.32
N LEU A 309 5.83 -27.13 -14.38
CA LEU A 309 7.27 -27.25 -14.13
C LEU A 309 8.01 -26.64 -15.31
N ARG A 310 9.15 -25.99 -15.06
CA ARG A 310 10.04 -25.60 -16.16
C ARG A 310 10.63 -26.87 -16.75
N GLU A 311 10.53 -27.02 -18.06
CA GLU A 311 11.29 -28.04 -18.79
C GLU A 311 12.77 -27.66 -18.70
N ASN A 312 13.61 -28.62 -18.32
CA ASN A 312 15.06 -28.44 -18.18
C ASN A 312 15.75 -28.37 -19.53
#